data_AF-A0A7Z9QFS6-F1
#
_entry.id   AF-A0A7Z9QFS6-F1
#
_cell.length_a   1.000
_cell.length_b   1.000
_cell.length_c   1.000
_cell.angle_alpha   90.00
_cell.angle_beta   90.00
_cell.angle_gamma   90.00
#
_symmetry.space_group_name_H-M   'P 1'
#
loop_
_entity.id
_entity.type
_entity.pdbx_description
1 polymer ?
#
loop_
_entity_poly.entity_id
_entity_poly.type
_entity_poly.pdbx_seq_one_letter_code
_entity_poly.pdbx_strand_id
1 'polypeptide(L)'
;MDKRRILLGFVLILSACAGPGQFNPNQSWAESTLNKLTLREKIAQMMVYSMNMQYMNYESDQWQEIQQHLSTDGIGVLHIWFGDAGSSLTMLNKIQAESKVPILVDADIESGLGRRYPGAVTLPPMMAIAATGESHFAYEAGRIAAEESRAVGIHFNLSPVVDVNNNPKNPIINTRSFGENPDSVDRYSVEYIRGLHDYGMLSTAKHFPGHGDTETDSHSALAQIPSDSSRLWTIELPPFKSAIDAGVDAVMVAHVNAPDFQDHAQDPATLSKFWMQDILRDQLGFKGVIITDAMRMGGIIKNYSDEYALVTTIQAGSNIIIQNMNLKKSIDTIERAVIDGVILKKQINESALKVLKMKERLGLHRDRLIKTDYTYQQIGKAENFRMAEEIALRAITLVKNEGSVLPLSPAIDDTLYVVDLYDEPNNHSESSL
;
A
#
# COMPACT_ATOMS: atom_id res chain seq x y z
N MET A 1 -7.82 -85.63 21.43
CA MET A 1 -6.78 -84.67 21.00
C MET A 1 -6.67 -84.83 19.50
N ASP A 2 -6.87 -83.86 18.61
CA ASP A 2 -6.91 -82.41 18.73
C ASP A 2 -7.71 -81.80 17.56
N LYS A 3 -8.50 -80.79 17.92
CA LYS A 3 -9.07 -79.64 17.20
C LYS A 3 -9.10 -79.61 15.65
N ARG A 4 -10.32 -79.74 15.11
CA ARG A 4 -10.75 -79.11 13.84
C ARG A 4 -10.69 -77.58 13.98
N ARG A 5 -9.93 -76.89 13.12
CA ARG A 5 -9.97 -75.43 12.98
C ARG A 5 -10.87 -75.07 11.80
N ILE A 6 -12.05 -74.53 12.10
CA ILE A 6 -12.93 -73.86 11.14
C ILE A 6 -12.49 -72.39 11.10
N LEU A 7 -12.06 -71.92 9.93
CA LEU A 7 -11.73 -70.53 9.68
C LEU A 7 -13.03 -69.78 9.34
N LEU A 8 -13.60 -69.05 10.29
CA LEU A 8 -14.67 -68.08 10.00
C LEU A 8 -14.03 -66.81 9.44
N GLY A 9 -14.28 -66.53 8.15
CA GLY A 9 -13.98 -65.23 7.55
C GLY A 9 -15.02 -64.21 7.98
N PHE A 10 -14.60 -63.22 8.77
CA PHE A 10 -15.40 -62.01 9.01
C PHE A 10 -15.21 -61.06 7.82
N VAL A 11 -16.25 -60.89 7.01
CA VAL A 11 -16.35 -59.80 6.04
C VAL A 11 -16.84 -58.56 6.80
N LEU A 12 -15.95 -57.61 7.06
CA LEU A 12 -16.31 -56.28 7.53
C LEU A 12 -16.78 -55.45 6.33
N ILE A 13 -18.10 -55.30 6.20
CA ILE A 13 -18.71 -54.31 5.31
C ILE A 13 -18.68 -52.97 6.05
N LEU A 14 -17.67 -52.15 5.77
CA LEU A 14 -17.65 -50.75 6.20
C LEU A 14 -18.55 -49.93 5.26
N SER A 15 -19.84 -49.84 5.61
CA SER A 15 -20.73 -48.82 5.08
C SER A 15 -20.30 -47.46 5.62
N ALA A 16 -19.54 -46.70 4.81
CA ALA A 16 -19.21 -45.32 5.12
C ALA A 16 -20.45 -44.44 4.84
N CYS A 17 -21.21 -44.15 5.90
CA CYS A 17 -22.15 -43.03 5.90
C CYS A 17 -21.32 -41.72 5.83
N ALA A 18 -21.45 -40.98 4.73
CA ALA A 18 -20.93 -39.62 4.62
C ALA A 18 -21.75 -38.68 5.53
N GLY A 19 -21.21 -38.40 6.72
CA GLY A 19 -21.65 -37.32 7.60
C GLY A 19 -21.01 -35.98 7.24
N PRO A 20 -21.58 -34.84 7.69
CA PRO A 20 -21.24 -33.51 7.19
C PRO A 20 -19.92 -32.99 7.78
N GLY A 21 -19.10 -32.40 6.92
CA GLY A 21 -17.92 -31.60 7.29
C GLY A 21 -16.65 -32.42 7.50
N GLN A 22 -15.96 -32.76 6.41
CA GLN A 22 -14.55 -33.15 6.50
C GLN A 22 -13.75 -31.99 7.11
N PHE A 23 -13.39 -32.13 8.37
CA PHE A 23 -12.39 -31.29 9.03
C PHE A 23 -11.07 -31.52 8.29
N ASN A 24 -10.59 -30.51 7.56
CA ASN A 24 -9.27 -30.58 6.92
C ASN A 24 -8.24 -29.97 7.89
N PRO A 25 -7.41 -30.79 8.57
CA PRO A 25 -6.44 -30.30 9.55
C PRO A 25 -5.34 -29.39 8.96
N ASN A 26 -5.30 -29.22 7.64
CA ASN A 26 -4.34 -28.36 6.94
C ASN A 26 -4.91 -26.99 6.50
N GLN A 27 -6.15 -26.66 6.86
CA GLN A 27 -6.78 -25.41 6.42
C GLN A 27 -6.22 -24.19 7.18
N SER A 28 -5.78 -23.14 6.47
CA SER A 28 -5.20 -21.94 7.10
C SER A 28 -6.25 -21.10 7.85
N TRP A 29 -5.82 -20.19 8.74
CA TRP A 29 -6.74 -19.27 9.41
C TRP A 29 -7.50 -18.42 8.38
N ALA A 30 -6.84 -17.98 7.32
CA ALA A 30 -7.46 -17.18 6.27
C ALA A 30 -8.59 -17.95 5.55
N GLU A 31 -8.35 -19.22 5.21
CA GLU A 31 -9.34 -20.06 4.54
C GLU A 31 -10.52 -20.41 5.47
N SER A 32 -10.24 -20.75 6.73
CA SER A 32 -11.26 -21.03 7.74
C SER A 32 -12.14 -19.80 8.01
N THR A 33 -11.51 -18.61 8.06
CA THR A 33 -12.21 -17.34 8.24
C THR A 33 -13.07 -17.03 7.03
N LEU A 34 -12.54 -17.12 5.81
CA LEU A 34 -13.28 -16.85 4.57
C LEU A 34 -14.57 -17.67 4.47
N ASN A 35 -14.53 -18.95 4.87
CA ASN A 35 -15.69 -19.84 4.84
C ASN A 35 -16.83 -19.42 5.77
N LYS A 36 -16.54 -18.63 6.80
CA LYS A 36 -17.50 -18.14 7.80
C LYS A 36 -18.05 -16.74 7.48
N LEU A 37 -17.42 -16.02 6.55
CA LEU A 37 -17.83 -14.67 6.18
C LEU A 37 -19.05 -14.69 5.26
N THR A 38 -19.98 -13.77 5.51
CA THR A 38 -21.05 -13.39 4.58
C THR A 38 -20.47 -12.76 3.32
N LEU A 39 -21.30 -12.57 2.29
CA LEU A 39 -20.86 -11.88 1.07
C LEU A 39 -20.41 -10.44 1.38
N ARG A 40 -21.19 -9.69 2.16
CA ARG A 40 -20.87 -8.31 2.56
C ARG A 40 -19.56 -8.21 3.34
N GLU A 41 -19.34 -9.11 4.30
CA GLU A 41 -18.08 -9.13 5.04
C GLU A 41 -16.86 -9.43 4.15
N LYS A 42 -17.03 -10.27 3.11
CA LYS A 42 -15.96 -10.53 2.13
C LYS A 42 -15.68 -9.31 1.26
N ILE A 43 -16.73 -8.60 0.82
CA ILE A 43 -16.59 -7.35 0.09
C ILE A 43 -15.90 -6.31 0.98
N ALA A 44 -16.28 -6.19 2.25
CA ALA A 44 -15.66 -5.29 3.21
C ALA A 44 -14.15 -5.59 3.40
N GLN A 45 -13.72 -6.86 3.31
CA GLN A 45 -12.28 -7.19 3.33
C GLN A 45 -11.49 -6.53 2.18
N MET A 46 -12.13 -6.21 1.07
CA MET A 46 -11.51 -5.61 -0.11
C MET A 46 -11.52 -4.07 -0.09
N MET A 47 -12.28 -3.44 0.81
CA MET A 47 -12.48 -2.00 0.80
C MET A 47 -11.61 -1.30 1.84
N VAL A 48 -11.10 -0.13 1.47
CA VAL A 48 -10.37 0.76 2.37
C VAL A 48 -11.32 1.77 3.00
N TYR A 49 -11.30 1.85 4.33
CA TYR A 49 -11.87 2.96 5.10
C TYR A 49 -10.75 3.94 5.45
N SER A 50 -10.88 5.22 5.14
CA SER A 50 -9.82 6.21 5.35
C SER A 50 -10.17 7.16 6.48
N MET A 51 -9.20 7.44 7.36
CA MET A 51 -9.38 8.39 8.46
C MET A 51 -8.07 9.04 8.91
N ASN A 52 -8.19 10.11 9.70
CA ASN A 52 -7.11 10.59 10.56
C ASN A 52 -7.23 9.89 11.91
N MET A 53 -6.10 9.44 12.46
CA MET A 53 -6.05 8.79 13.75
C MET A 53 -5.99 9.85 14.86
N GLN A 54 -7.16 10.30 15.28
CA GLN A 54 -7.37 11.28 16.34
C GLN A 54 -8.37 10.71 17.36
N TYR A 55 -8.33 11.24 18.59
CA TYR A 55 -9.32 10.87 19.60
C TYR A 55 -10.75 11.19 19.12
N MET A 56 -11.63 10.20 19.20
CA MET A 56 -13.05 10.35 18.92
C MET A 56 -13.85 9.96 20.17
N ASN A 57 -14.78 10.81 20.57
CA ASN A 57 -15.72 10.47 21.63
C ASN A 57 -16.84 9.56 21.07
N TYR A 58 -17.52 8.82 21.96
CA TYR A 58 -18.54 7.84 21.59
C TYR A 58 -19.76 8.41 20.83
N GLU A 59 -20.01 9.71 20.95
CA GLU A 59 -21.15 10.40 20.35
C GLU A 59 -20.79 11.07 19.02
N SER A 60 -19.51 11.08 18.63
CA SER A 60 -19.11 11.63 17.34
C SER A 60 -19.65 10.80 16.17
N ASP A 61 -20.11 11.47 15.12
CA ASP A 61 -20.67 10.84 13.93
C ASP A 61 -19.71 9.80 13.33
N GLN A 62 -18.41 10.13 13.28
CA GLN A 62 -17.38 9.23 12.77
C GLN A 62 -17.23 7.97 13.63
N TRP A 63 -17.27 8.09 14.97
CA TRP A 63 -17.22 6.92 15.82
C TRP A 63 -18.47 6.04 15.66
N GLN A 64 -19.65 6.64 15.55
CA GLN A 64 -20.89 5.90 15.31
C GLN A 64 -20.87 5.17 13.97
N GLU A 65 -20.33 5.79 12.91
CA GLU A 65 -20.12 5.15 11.61
C GLU A 65 -19.17 3.95 11.73
N ILE A 66 -18.03 4.11 12.40
CA ILE A 66 -17.08 3.01 12.65
C ILE A 66 -17.78 1.87 13.40
N GLN A 67 -18.51 2.16 14.49
CA GLN A 67 -19.24 1.15 15.25
C GLN A 67 -20.30 0.44 14.41
N GLN A 68 -21.01 1.16 13.55
CA GLN A 68 -21.96 0.57 12.63
C GLN A 68 -21.25 -0.42 11.70
N HIS A 69 -20.10 -0.06 11.13
CA HIS A 69 -19.32 -0.98 10.30
C HIS A 69 -18.84 -2.19 11.10
N LEU A 70 -18.23 -1.99 12.28
CA LEU A 70 -17.72 -3.08 13.11
C LEU A 70 -18.81 -4.09 13.52
N SER A 71 -20.04 -3.62 13.77
CA SER A 71 -21.17 -4.47 14.15
C SER A 71 -21.91 -5.13 12.98
N THR A 72 -21.65 -4.69 11.73
CA THR A 72 -22.33 -5.20 10.52
C THR A 72 -21.37 -5.85 9.55
N ASP A 73 -20.86 -5.09 8.58
CA ASP A 73 -20.05 -5.58 7.45
C ASP A 73 -18.57 -5.81 7.84
N GLY A 74 -18.11 -5.15 8.90
CA GLY A 74 -16.72 -5.06 9.30
C GLY A 74 -15.93 -4.04 8.48
N ILE A 75 -14.66 -3.86 8.87
CA ILE A 75 -13.67 -3.07 8.12
C ILE A 75 -12.55 -4.03 7.69
N GLY A 76 -12.25 -4.05 6.39
CA GLY A 76 -11.18 -4.87 5.83
C GLY A 76 -9.82 -4.25 6.02
N VAL A 77 -9.70 -3.04 5.47
CA VAL A 77 -8.48 -2.25 5.42
C VAL A 77 -8.78 -0.84 5.94
N LEU A 78 -7.87 -0.30 6.75
CA LEU A 78 -7.95 1.04 7.30
C LEU A 78 -6.75 1.86 6.81
N HIS A 79 -7.00 2.97 6.13
CA HIS A 79 -5.98 3.91 5.71
C HIS A 79 -5.86 5.05 6.71
N ILE A 80 -4.64 5.31 7.18
CA ILE A 80 -4.34 6.42 8.07
C ILE A 80 -3.62 7.54 7.29
N TRP A 81 -4.27 8.70 7.23
CA TRP A 81 -3.71 9.90 6.60
C TRP A 81 -2.71 10.64 7.50
N PHE A 82 -3.08 10.84 8.76
CA PHE A 82 -2.25 11.47 9.80
C PHE A 82 -2.67 10.93 11.16
N GLY A 83 -1.78 10.98 12.14
CA GLY A 83 -2.08 10.58 13.50
C GLY A 83 -1.01 10.98 14.51
N ASP A 84 -1.22 10.56 15.74
CA ASP A 84 -0.20 10.58 16.78
C ASP A 84 -0.16 9.23 17.51
N ALA A 85 0.95 8.97 18.22
CA ALA A 85 1.16 7.71 18.91
C ALA A 85 0.08 7.43 19.98
N GLY A 86 -0.34 8.45 20.73
CA GLY A 86 -1.31 8.31 21.81
C GLY A 86 -2.72 8.01 21.30
N SER A 87 -3.18 8.77 20.30
CA SER A 87 -4.47 8.53 19.65
C SER A 87 -4.49 7.15 18.97
N SER A 88 -3.39 6.73 18.34
CA SER A 88 -3.30 5.40 17.71
C SER A 88 -3.37 4.27 18.72
N LEU A 89 -2.58 4.34 19.79
CA LEU A 89 -2.64 3.38 20.90
C LEU A 89 -4.05 3.26 21.50
N THR A 90 -4.78 4.36 21.58
CA THR A 90 -6.12 4.38 22.17
C THR A 90 -7.17 3.89 21.18
N MET A 91 -7.32 4.58 20.05
CA MET A 91 -8.41 4.38 19.11
C MET A 91 -8.22 3.13 18.26
N LEU A 92 -7.02 2.88 17.73
CA LEU A 92 -6.79 1.72 16.87
C LEU A 92 -6.89 0.40 17.65
N ASN A 93 -6.40 0.36 18.90
CA ASN A 93 -6.59 -0.80 19.76
C ASN A 93 -8.06 -1.08 20.05
N LYS A 94 -8.85 -0.03 20.34
CA LYS A 94 -10.30 -0.16 20.56
C LYS A 94 -10.99 -0.73 19.32
N ILE A 95 -10.73 -0.16 18.14
CA ILE A 95 -11.29 -0.63 16.86
C ILE A 95 -10.87 -2.09 16.60
N GLN A 96 -9.59 -2.42 16.76
CA GLN A 96 -9.08 -3.79 16.54
C GLN A 96 -9.70 -4.82 17.49
N ALA A 97 -9.92 -4.45 18.76
CA ALA A 97 -10.52 -5.31 19.77
C ALA A 97 -12.00 -5.61 19.50
N GLU A 98 -12.72 -4.64 18.95
CA GLU A 98 -14.14 -4.79 18.60
C GLU A 98 -14.35 -5.41 17.20
N SER A 99 -13.30 -5.46 16.39
CA SER A 99 -13.35 -6.04 15.05
C SER A 99 -13.41 -7.57 15.07
N LYS A 100 -14.46 -8.14 14.48
CA LYS A 100 -14.62 -9.60 14.30
C LYS A 100 -13.43 -10.24 13.58
N VAL A 101 -12.98 -9.61 12.49
CA VAL A 101 -11.76 -9.99 11.74
C VAL A 101 -10.73 -8.88 11.97
N PRO A 102 -9.45 -9.19 12.25
CA PRO A 102 -8.43 -8.15 12.43
C PRO A 102 -8.39 -7.22 11.21
N ILE A 103 -8.20 -5.93 11.43
CA ILE A 103 -8.11 -4.92 10.36
C ILE A 103 -6.66 -4.85 9.86
N LEU A 104 -6.47 -4.82 8.54
CA LEU A 104 -5.17 -4.48 7.94
C LEU A 104 -5.07 -2.95 7.91
N VAL A 105 -3.94 -2.38 8.29
CA VAL A 105 -3.80 -0.91 8.40
C VAL A 105 -2.71 -0.47 7.45
N ASP A 106 -3.02 0.45 6.56
CA ASP A 106 -2.08 1.02 5.60
C ASP A 106 -1.90 2.53 5.79
N ALA A 107 -0.82 3.05 5.20
CA ALA A 107 -0.52 4.47 5.10
C ALA A 107 0.54 4.70 4.01
N ASP A 108 0.59 5.94 3.50
CA ASP A 108 1.65 6.41 2.61
C ASP A 108 2.88 6.87 3.43
N ILE A 109 3.77 5.93 3.73
CA ILE A 109 5.02 6.15 4.48
C ILE A 109 6.22 6.18 3.51
N GLU A 110 6.13 7.02 2.47
CA GLU A 110 7.19 7.17 1.46
C GLU A 110 8.47 7.79 2.04
N SER A 111 8.32 8.81 2.89
CA SER A 111 9.42 9.59 3.48
C SER A 111 9.51 9.39 4.99
N GLY A 112 9.30 8.15 5.45
CA GLY A 112 9.29 7.81 6.87
C GLY A 112 8.00 8.23 7.58
N LEU A 113 7.82 7.69 8.79
CA LEU A 113 6.58 7.87 9.55
C LEU A 113 6.38 9.34 9.98
N GLY A 114 7.47 10.11 10.13
CA GLY A 114 7.47 11.50 10.59
C GLY A 114 6.60 12.46 9.77
N ARG A 115 6.36 12.18 8.48
CA ARG A 115 5.43 12.97 7.64
C ARG A 115 3.97 12.80 8.03
N ARG A 116 3.64 11.70 8.70
CA ARG A 116 2.27 11.31 9.07
C ARG A 116 2.04 11.44 10.57
N TYR A 117 3.09 11.23 11.38
CA TYR A 117 3.05 11.20 12.83
C TYR A 117 4.16 12.06 13.43
N PRO A 118 3.80 13.11 14.19
CA PRO A 118 4.78 13.93 14.90
C PRO A 118 5.64 13.10 15.87
N GLY A 119 6.93 13.40 15.94
CA GLY A 119 7.90 12.73 16.82
C GLY A 119 8.57 11.48 16.21
N ALA A 120 8.06 10.98 15.09
CA ALA A 120 8.69 9.93 14.30
C ALA A 120 9.73 10.52 13.31
N VAL A 121 10.58 9.67 12.74
CA VAL A 121 11.63 10.08 11.81
C VAL A 121 11.04 10.42 10.45
N THR A 122 11.40 11.62 9.96
CA THR A 122 11.22 11.98 8.54
C THR A 122 12.47 11.59 7.78
N LEU A 123 12.32 10.71 6.80
CA LEU A 123 13.39 10.27 5.91
C LEU A 123 13.50 11.24 4.71
N PRO A 124 14.70 11.43 4.15
CA PRO A 124 14.85 12.11 2.87
C PRO A 124 13.97 11.47 1.77
N PRO A 125 13.51 12.24 0.77
CA PRO A 125 12.76 11.68 -0.34
C PRO A 125 13.61 10.66 -1.12
N MET A 126 12.95 9.75 -1.85
CA MET A 126 13.63 8.63 -2.53
C MET A 126 14.74 9.09 -3.49
N MET A 127 14.56 10.23 -4.16
CA MET A 127 15.60 10.80 -5.04
C MET A 127 16.86 11.20 -4.25
N ALA A 128 16.70 11.74 -3.03
CA ALA A 128 17.82 12.05 -2.15
C ALA A 128 18.51 10.77 -1.66
N ILE A 129 17.74 9.74 -1.31
CA ILE A 129 18.29 8.42 -0.95
C ILE A 129 19.13 7.87 -2.13
N ALA A 130 18.65 7.99 -3.36
CA ALA A 130 19.41 7.57 -4.54
C ALA A 130 20.67 8.42 -4.80
N ALA A 131 20.60 9.73 -4.53
CA ALA A 131 21.73 10.65 -4.70
C ALA A 131 22.94 10.31 -3.80
N THR A 132 22.75 9.51 -2.73
CA THR A 132 23.86 8.98 -1.93
C THR A 132 24.81 8.07 -2.71
N GLY A 133 24.37 7.48 -3.82
CA GLY A 133 25.13 6.50 -4.60
C GLY A 133 25.21 5.10 -3.99
N GLU A 134 24.69 4.89 -2.79
CA GLU A 134 24.76 3.61 -2.05
C GLU A 134 23.36 3.07 -1.74
N SER A 135 22.96 1.95 -2.37
CA SER A 135 21.61 1.38 -2.24
C SER A 135 21.27 0.83 -0.86
N HIS A 136 22.28 0.57 -0.03
CA HIS A 136 22.10 0.24 1.38
C HIS A 136 21.28 1.30 2.14
N PHE A 137 21.38 2.58 1.77
CA PHE A 137 20.58 3.62 2.42
C PHE A 137 19.07 3.50 2.13
N ALA A 138 18.67 2.87 1.02
CA ALA A 138 17.28 2.51 0.81
C ALA A 138 16.82 1.36 1.72
N TYR A 139 17.69 0.38 1.99
CA TYR A 139 17.40 -0.65 2.99
C TYR A 139 17.21 -0.04 4.39
N GLU A 140 18.10 0.85 4.82
CA GLU A 140 17.97 1.54 6.11
C GLU A 140 16.71 2.42 6.19
N ALA A 141 16.38 3.12 5.11
CA ALA A 141 15.12 3.87 5.01
C ALA A 141 13.89 2.96 5.15
N GLY A 142 13.89 1.80 4.48
CA GLY A 142 12.84 0.79 4.61
C GLY A 142 12.74 0.24 6.03
N ARG A 143 13.87 -0.09 6.66
CA ARG A 143 13.95 -0.54 8.06
C ARG A 143 13.32 0.49 9.00
N ILE A 144 13.75 1.75 8.93
CA ILE A 144 13.25 2.83 9.80
C ILE A 144 11.74 3.01 9.61
N ALA A 145 11.28 3.06 8.35
CA ALA A 145 9.86 3.18 8.04
C ALA A 145 9.05 2.02 8.65
N ALA A 146 9.54 0.78 8.55
CA ALA A 146 8.89 -0.39 9.12
C ALA A 146 8.90 -0.40 10.66
N GLU A 147 10.06 -0.23 11.29
CA GLU A 147 10.19 -0.23 12.76
C GLU A 147 9.19 0.73 13.41
N GLU A 148 9.17 1.99 12.96
CA GLU A 148 8.32 3.01 13.56
C GLU A 148 6.84 2.82 13.21
N SER A 149 6.52 2.50 11.96
CA SER A 149 5.13 2.32 11.51
C SER A 149 4.46 1.13 12.19
N ARG A 150 5.18 0.01 12.31
CA ARG A 150 4.70 -1.18 13.05
C ARG A 150 4.43 -0.86 14.52
N ALA A 151 5.19 0.07 15.10
CA ALA A 151 5.04 0.47 16.49
C ALA A 151 3.79 1.31 16.77
N VAL A 152 3.15 1.88 15.73
CA VAL A 152 1.85 2.55 15.81
C VAL A 152 0.70 1.74 15.19
N GLY A 153 0.94 0.47 14.85
CA GLY A 153 -0.09 -0.42 14.29
C GLY A 153 -0.37 -0.22 12.80
N ILE A 154 0.53 0.43 12.05
CA ILE A 154 0.49 0.48 10.59
C ILE A 154 1.27 -0.72 10.06
N HIS A 155 0.63 -1.52 9.21
CA HIS A 155 1.11 -2.82 8.81
C HIS A 155 1.59 -2.88 7.36
N PHE A 156 1.05 -2.01 6.52
CA PHE A 156 1.14 -2.07 5.07
C PHE A 156 1.55 -0.70 4.53
N ASN A 157 2.77 -0.59 4.01
CA ASN A 157 3.28 0.65 3.44
C ASN A 157 2.83 0.73 1.98
N LEU A 158 2.22 1.85 1.60
CA LEU A 158 1.96 2.18 0.21
C LEU A 158 3.25 2.76 -0.41
N SER A 159 4.34 1.98 -0.40
CA SER A 159 5.70 2.35 -0.81
C SER A 159 6.51 1.06 -1.08
N PRO A 160 7.50 1.05 -2.00
CA PRO A 160 8.11 2.18 -2.70
C PRO A 160 7.39 2.69 -3.95
N VAL A 161 7.65 3.97 -4.27
CA VAL A 161 7.40 4.51 -5.59
C VAL A 161 8.50 3.98 -6.52
N VAL A 162 8.09 3.22 -7.54
CA VAL A 162 8.98 2.63 -8.55
C VAL A 162 8.79 3.26 -9.93
N ASP A 163 8.10 4.40 -9.99
CA ASP A 163 8.00 5.21 -11.19
C ASP A 163 9.38 5.76 -11.59
N VAL A 164 9.71 5.72 -12.88
CA VAL A 164 10.95 6.30 -13.41
C VAL A 164 10.71 7.76 -13.79
N ASN A 165 11.19 8.71 -13.00
CA ASN A 165 10.92 10.15 -13.19
C ASN A 165 11.82 10.76 -14.28
N ASN A 166 11.65 10.30 -15.52
CA ASN A 166 12.41 10.73 -16.70
C ASN A 166 11.81 11.96 -17.41
N ASN A 167 10.70 12.50 -16.89
CA ASN A 167 10.13 13.76 -17.32
C ASN A 167 10.31 14.81 -16.22
N PRO A 168 11.18 15.82 -16.42
CA PRO A 168 11.44 16.83 -15.39
C PRO A 168 10.25 17.75 -15.11
N LYS A 169 9.24 17.77 -15.98
CA LYS A 169 7.99 18.53 -15.77
C LYS A 169 6.94 17.74 -15.02
N ASN A 170 7.20 16.48 -14.68
CA ASN A 170 6.26 15.67 -13.92
C ASN A 170 5.97 16.32 -12.57
N PRO A 171 4.73 16.78 -12.33
CA PRO A 171 4.40 17.55 -11.13
C PRO A 171 4.13 16.67 -9.91
N ILE A 172 3.93 15.36 -10.11
CA ILE A 172 3.38 14.46 -9.08
C ILE A 172 4.40 13.45 -8.56
N ILE A 173 5.31 12.95 -9.41
CA ILE A 173 6.36 12.01 -9.00
C ILE A 173 7.57 12.80 -8.48
N ASN A 174 8.28 13.52 -9.35
CA ASN A 174 9.41 14.37 -8.98
C ASN A 174 10.38 13.64 -8.01
N THR A 175 10.73 14.23 -6.87
CA THR A 175 11.64 13.68 -5.85
C THR A 175 11.13 12.41 -5.16
N ARG A 176 9.87 12.00 -5.37
CA ARG A 176 9.31 10.75 -4.83
C ARG A 176 9.87 9.50 -5.51
N SER A 177 10.43 9.62 -6.70
CA SER A 177 11.12 8.52 -7.38
C SER A 177 12.58 8.40 -6.94
N PHE A 178 13.15 7.20 -7.02
CA PHE A 178 14.60 6.98 -6.91
C PHE A 178 15.41 7.53 -8.10
N GLY A 179 14.78 8.07 -9.14
CA GLY A 179 15.45 8.82 -10.20
C GLY A 179 14.86 8.62 -11.59
N GLU A 180 15.61 9.06 -12.59
CA GLU A 180 15.21 9.05 -14.00
C GLU A 180 15.68 7.81 -14.78
N ASN A 181 16.50 6.95 -14.16
CA ASN A 181 17.07 5.76 -14.78
C ASN A 181 16.47 4.48 -14.16
N PRO A 182 15.91 3.55 -14.97
CA PRO A 182 15.34 2.30 -14.50
C PRO A 182 16.29 1.47 -13.62
N ASP A 183 17.56 1.32 -14.01
CA ASP A 183 18.55 0.53 -13.26
C ASP A 183 18.77 1.09 -11.84
N SER A 184 18.68 2.42 -11.69
CA SER A 184 18.72 3.05 -10.38
C SER A 184 17.46 2.71 -9.59
N VAL A 185 16.28 2.91 -10.18
CA VAL A 185 15.01 2.64 -9.50
C VAL A 185 14.91 1.18 -9.07
N ASP A 186 15.32 0.23 -9.91
CA ASP A 186 15.41 -1.19 -9.59
C ASP A 186 16.27 -1.44 -8.36
N ARG A 187 17.53 -0.99 -8.40
CA ARG A 187 18.51 -1.26 -7.35
C ARG A 187 18.07 -0.73 -5.98
N TYR A 188 17.50 0.48 -5.93
CA TYR A 188 17.07 1.07 -4.66
C TYR A 188 15.73 0.54 -4.19
N SER A 189 14.77 0.28 -5.09
CA SER A 189 13.46 -0.26 -4.72
C SER A 189 13.55 -1.65 -4.11
N VAL A 190 14.42 -2.53 -4.63
CA VAL A 190 14.68 -3.87 -4.09
C VAL A 190 15.20 -3.80 -2.66
N GLU A 191 16.19 -2.92 -2.40
CA GLU A 191 16.75 -2.75 -1.06
C GLU A 191 15.73 -2.16 -0.08
N TYR A 192 14.91 -1.19 -0.52
CA TYR A 192 13.84 -0.61 0.30
C TYR A 192 12.77 -1.67 0.68
N ILE A 193 12.35 -2.49 -0.29
CA ILE A 193 11.42 -3.60 -0.06
C ILE A 193 12.00 -4.58 0.96
N ARG A 194 13.29 -4.95 0.83
CA ARG A 194 13.96 -5.82 1.79
C ARG A 194 13.94 -5.23 3.20
N GLY A 195 14.26 -3.93 3.34
CA GLY A 195 14.22 -3.23 4.62
C GLY A 195 12.83 -3.24 5.27
N LEU A 196 11.76 -3.08 4.49
CA LEU A 196 10.39 -3.19 4.99
C LEU A 196 10.07 -4.62 5.48
N HIS A 197 10.43 -5.62 4.68
CA HIS A 197 10.11 -7.03 4.94
C HIS A 197 10.82 -7.60 6.16
N ASP A 198 12.12 -7.31 6.32
CA ASP A 198 12.93 -7.80 7.44
C ASP A 198 12.39 -7.31 8.80
N TYR A 199 11.63 -6.20 8.78
CA TYR A 199 10.99 -5.59 9.95
C TYR A 199 9.47 -5.73 9.96
N GLY A 200 8.94 -6.70 9.19
CA GLY A 200 7.56 -7.18 9.30
C GLY A 200 6.49 -6.24 8.73
N MET A 201 6.85 -5.35 7.80
CA MET A 201 5.92 -4.46 7.11
C MET A 201 5.65 -4.95 5.69
N LEU A 202 4.40 -4.86 5.23
CA LEU A 202 4.05 -5.17 3.84
C LEU A 202 4.43 -4.00 2.93
N SER A 203 4.81 -4.27 1.68
CA SER A 203 5.25 -3.26 0.71
C SER A 203 4.34 -3.16 -0.52
N THR A 204 4.34 -1.99 -1.16
CA THR A 204 3.54 -1.71 -2.37
C THR A 204 4.38 -1.03 -3.43
N ALA A 205 4.58 -1.66 -4.59
CA ALA A 205 5.17 -0.99 -5.74
C ALA A 205 4.12 -0.12 -6.43
N LYS A 206 4.43 1.15 -6.70
CA LYS A 206 3.49 2.10 -7.31
C LYS A 206 4.18 3.10 -8.27
N HIS A 207 3.49 3.64 -9.28
CA HIS A 207 2.07 3.46 -9.61
C HIS A 207 1.95 2.79 -10.99
N PHE A 208 1.58 1.51 -11.01
CA PHE A 208 1.56 0.68 -12.22
C PHE A 208 0.58 1.22 -13.27
N PRO A 209 0.93 1.28 -14.57
CA PRO A 209 2.13 0.74 -15.21
C PRO A 209 3.33 1.69 -15.26
N GLY A 210 3.29 2.80 -14.53
CA GLY A 210 4.30 3.84 -14.51
C GLY A 210 3.67 5.22 -14.66
N HIS A 211 4.01 6.15 -13.76
CA HIS A 211 3.51 7.54 -13.76
C HIS A 211 4.64 8.57 -13.94
N GLY A 212 5.87 8.11 -14.13
CA GLY A 212 7.06 8.96 -14.15
C GLY A 212 7.22 9.85 -15.39
N ASP A 213 6.60 9.48 -16.51
CA ASP A 213 6.58 10.28 -17.75
C ASP A 213 5.21 10.86 -18.07
N THR A 214 4.62 11.57 -17.12
CA THR A 214 3.37 12.30 -17.36
C THR A 214 3.57 13.78 -17.05
N GLU A 215 2.94 14.67 -17.82
CA GLU A 215 2.90 16.11 -17.52
C GLU A 215 1.59 16.50 -16.78
N THR A 216 0.73 15.52 -16.49
CA THR A 216 -0.60 15.74 -15.87
C THR A 216 -0.68 15.01 -14.54
N ASP A 217 -1.06 15.73 -13.48
CA ASP A 217 -1.36 15.13 -12.19
C ASP A 217 -2.68 14.33 -12.24
N SER A 218 -2.61 13.04 -11.90
CA SER A 218 -3.77 12.14 -11.88
C SER A 218 -4.83 12.52 -10.84
N HIS A 219 -4.46 13.29 -9.81
CA HIS A 219 -5.43 13.87 -8.87
C HIS A 219 -6.37 14.86 -9.57
N SER A 220 -5.86 15.53 -10.61
CA SER A 220 -6.56 16.57 -11.35
C SER A 220 -7.27 16.04 -12.60
N ALA A 221 -6.67 15.14 -13.38
CA ALA A 221 -7.25 14.61 -14.62
C ALA A 221 -6.65 13.24 -14.98
N LEU A 222 -7.14 12.57 -16.03
CA LEU A 222 -6.52 11.33 -16.50
C LEU A 222 -5.12 11.63 -17.05
N ALA A 223 -4.10 10.98 -16.50
CA ALA A 223 -2.73 11.11 -16.96
C ALA A 223 -2.44 10.12 -18.10
N GLN A 224 -1.58 10.51 -19.04
CA GLN A 224 -1.26 9.73 -20.24
C GLN A 224 0.24 9.55 -20.36
N ILE A 225 0.68 8.31 -20.61
CA ILE A 225 2.07 8.01 -20.95
C ILE A 225 2.26 8.26 -22.46
N PRO A 226 3.33 8.97 -22.88
CA PRO A 226 3.65 9.19 -24.29
C PRO A 226 3.76 7.92 -25.14
N SER A 227 3.49 8.09 -26.43
CA SER A 227 3.08 7.11 -27.44
C SER A 227 4.20 6.26 -28.07
N ASP A 228 5.04 5.61 -27.24
CA ASP A 228 5.89 4.51 -27.71
C ASP A 228 5.72 3.28 -26.80
N SER A 229 4.94 2.31 -27.27
CA SER A 229 4.67 1.06 -26.58
C SER A 229 5.92 0.22 -26.30
N SER A 230 6.97 0.33 -27.11
CA SER A 230 8.22 -0.41 -26.90
C SER A 230 8.99 0.12 -25.68
N ARG A 231 8.83 1.42 -25.39
CA ARG A 231 9.48 2.10 -24.27
C ARG A 231 9.07 1.53 -22.92
N LEU A 232 7.79 1.23 -22.74
CA LEU A 232 7.24 0.69 -21.49
C LEU A 232 8.01 -0.55 -21.00
N TRP A 233 8.37 -1.44 -21.92
CA TRP A 233 9.13 -2.66 -21.60
C TRP A 233 10.59 -2.41 -21.22
N THR A 234 11.12 -1.24 -21.56
CA THR A 234 12.52 -0.87 -21.33
C THR A 234 12.70 0.14 -20.20
N ILE A 235 11.65 0.87 -19.82
CA ILE A 235 11.73 1.98 -18.87
C ILE A 235 10.73 1.82 -17.72
N GLU A 236 9.43 1.85 -17.99
CA GLU A 236 8.43 1.92 -16.92
C GLU A 236 8.18 0.57 -16.22
N LEU A 237 8.13 -0.54 -16.97
CA LEU A 237 7.80 -1.87 -16.46
C LEU A 237 8.96 -2.61 -15.73
N PRO A 238 10.24 -2.45 -16.11
CA PRO A 238 11.34 -3.16 -15.44
C PRO A 238 11.38 -2.96 -13.90
N PRO A 239 11.19 -1.75 -13.34
CA PRO A 239 11.13 -1.58 -11.88
C PRO A 239 10.01 -2.36 -11.20
N PHE A 240 8.84 -2.48 -11.84
CA PHE A 240 7.78 -3.35 -11.31
C PHE A 240 8.20 -4.82 -11.35
N LYS A 241 8.86 -5.27 -12.43
CA LYS A 241 9.37 -6.65 -12.51
C LYS A 241 10.40 -6.93 -11.41
N SER A 242 11.34 -6.02 -11.20
CA SER A 242 12.35 -6.11 -10.14
C SER A 242 11.72 -6.13 -8.75
N ALA A 243 10.71 -5.30 -8.49
CA ALA A 243 9.95 -5.32 -7.24
C ALA A 243 9.17 -6.65 -7.05
N ILE A 244 8.57 -7.20 -8.10
CA ILE A 244 7.89 -8.50 -8.08
C ILE A 244 8.88 -9.63 -7.75
N ASP A 245 10.06 -9.63 -8.35
CA ASP A 245 11.10 -10.64 -8.11
C ASP A 245 11.70 -10.53 -6.69
N ALA A 246 11.74 -9.32 -6.14
CA ALA A 246 12.08 -9.07 -4.74
C ALA A 246 10.95 -9.44 -3.76
N GLY A 247 9.77 -9.85 -4.26
CA GLY A 247 8.68 -10.36 -3.44
C GLY A 247 7.72 -9.29 -2.92
N VAL A 248 7.58 -8.14 -3.59
CA VAL A 248 6.62 -7.08 -3.22
C VAL A 248 5.21 -7.65 -2.99
N ASP A 249 4.52 -7.15 -1.96
CA ASP A 249 3.26 -7.74 -1.51
C ASP A 249 2.07 -7.28 -2.31
N ALA A 250 2.11 -6.01 -2.70
CA ALA A 250 1.08 -5.36 -3.49
C ALA A 250 1.68 -4.55 -4.65
N VAL A 251 0.87 -4.38 -5.68
CA VAL A 251 1.12 -3.41 -6.75
C VAL A 251 -0.08 -2.48 -6.80
N MET A 252 0.16 -1.18 -6.67
CA MET A 252 -0.85 -0.15 -6.82
C MET A 252 -0.98 0.25 -8.28
N VAL A 253 -2.20 0.20 -8.81
CA VAL A 253 -2.51 0.56 -10.20
C VAL A 253 -3.00 1.99 -10.27
N ALA A 254 -2.39 2.76 -11.18
CA ALA A 254 -2.62 4.18 -11.36
C ALA A 254 -3.81 4.48 -12.28
N HIS A 255 -4.39 5.67 -12.10
CA HIS A 255 -5.33 6.24 -13.06
C HIS A 255 -4.58 6.91 -14.22
N VAL A 256 -3.85 6.09 -14.95
CA VAL A 256 -3.00 6.46 -16.09
C VAL A 256 -3.40 5.60 -17.28
N ASN A 257 -3.43 6.15 -18.49
CA ASN A 257 -3.60 5.38 -19.71
C ASN A 257 -2.32 5.37 -20.56
N ALA A 258 -2.19 4.34 -21.41
CA ALA A 258 -1.15 4.21 -22.42
C ALA A 258 -1.84 3.82 -23.74
N PRO A 259 -2.32 4.82 -24.52
CA PRO A 259 -3.24 4.61 -25.63
C PRO A 259 -2.76 3.64 -26.72
N ASP A 260 -1.46 3.61 -27.00
CA ASP A 260 -0.91 2.82 -28.11
C ASP A 260 -0.59 1.36 -27.73
N PHE A 261 -0.81 0.97 -26.48
CA PHE A 261 -0.44 -0.35 -25.98
C PHE A 261 -1.63 -1.25 -25.60
N GLN A 262 -2.83 -0.68 -25.43
CA GLN A 262 -4.01 -1.43 -25.04
C GLN A 262 -5.19 -1.19 -25.99
N ASP A 263 -6.01 -2.22 -26.17
CA ASP A 263 -7.39 -2.03 -26.64
C ASP A 263 -8.16 -1.15 -25.63
N HIS A 264 -9.12 -0.36 -26.11
CA HIS A 264 -9.75 0.69 -25.30
C HIS A 264 -8.74 1.68 -24.68
N ALA A 265 -7.76 2.08 -25.51
CA ALA A 265 -6.71 3.07 -25.30
C ALA A 265 -6.98 4.22 -24.29
N GLN A 266 -8.22 4.70 -24.20
CA GLN A 266 -8.60 5.82 -23.33
C GLN A 266 -8.85 5.40 -21.88
N ASP A 267 -9.07 4.12 -21.60
CA ASP A 267 -9.36 3.66 -20.25
C ASP A 267 -8.11 3.66 -19.37
N PRO A 268 -8.22 4.10 -18.10
CA PRO A 268 -7.12 4.05 -17.15
C PRO A 268 -6.76 2.60 -16.83
N ALA A 269 -5.49 2.36 -16.49
CA ALA A 269 -4.99 1.04 -16.10
C ALA A 269 -5.80 0.42 -14.96
N THR A 270 -6.29 1.22 -14.00
CA THR A 270 -7.15 0.79 -12.89
C THR A 270 -8.48 0.15 -13.33
N LEU A 271 -8.95 0.42 -14.55
CA LEU A 271 -10.20 -0.13 -15.11
C LEU A 271 -9.94 -1.16 -16.22
N SER A 272 -8.66 -1.45 -16.53
CA SER A 272 -8.28 -2.25 -17.69
C SER A 272 -7.83 -3.65 -17.31
N LYS A 273 -8.55 -4.66 -17.85
CA LYS A 273 -8.17 -6.07 -17.70
C LYS A 273 -6.84 -6.36 -18.39
N PHE A 274 -6.56 -5.69 -19.51
CA PHE A 274 -5.30 -5.83 -20.22
C PHE A 274 -4.11 -5.49 -19.31
N TRP A 275 -4.16 -4.35 -18.63
CA TRP A 275 -3.09 -3.96 -17.69
C TRP A 275 -3.00 -4.89 -16.49
N MET A 276 -4.11 -5.18 -15.83
CA MET A 276 -4.09 -5.91 -14.57
C MET A 276 -3.94 -7.42 -14.71
N GLN A 277 -4.55 -8.05 -15.72
CA GLN A 277 -4.41 -9.49 -15.95
C GLN A 277 -3.28 -9.76 -16.95
N ASP A 278 -3.44 -9.31 -18.18
CA ASP A 278 -2.57 -9.76 -19.27
C ASP A 278 -1.12 -9.29 -19.03
N ILE A 279 -0.91 -8.02 -18.68
CA ILE A 279 0.44 -7.51 -18.39
C ILE A 279 0.90 -7.91 -16.98
N LEU A 280 0.19 -7.47 -15.93
CA LEU A 280 0.70 -7.61 -14.57
C LEU A 280 0.66 -9.07 -14.05
N ARG A 281 -0.44 -9.82 -14.24
CA ARG A 281 -0.53 -11.22 -13.75
C ARG A 281 0.21 -12.21 -14.65
N ASP A 282 0.07 -12.06 -15.96
CA ASP A 282 0.49 -13.10 -16.91
C ASP A 282 1.90 -12.82 -17.44
N GLN A 283 2.19 -11.62 -17.97
CA GLN A 283 3.54 -11.30 -18.47
C GLN A 283 4.56 -11.06 -17.35
N LEU A 284 4.22 -10.22 -16.35
CA LEU A 284 5.13 -9.92 -15.24
C LEU A 284 5.09 -10.98 -14.13
N GLY A 285 4.10 -11.87 -14.15
CA GLY A 285 4.00 -13.00 -13.22
C GLY A 285 3.55 -12.65 -11.81
N PHE A 286 3.03 -11.44 -11.56
CA PHE A 286 2.69 -10.99 -10.21
C PHE A 286 1.57 -11.82 -9.57
N LYS A 287 1.81 -12.41 -8.40
CA LYS A 287 0.81 -13.22 -7.66
C LYS A 287 0.28 -12.58 -6.38
N GLY A 288 0.79 -11.40 -6.00
CA GLY A 288 0.38 -10.65 -4.80
C GLY A 288 -0.98 -9.94 -4.95
N VAL A 289 -1.19 -8.90 -4.15
CA VAL A 289 -2.41 -8.09 -4.13
C VAL A 289 -2.35 -6.95 -5.13
N ILE A 290 -3.39 -6.80 -5.95
CA ILE A 290 -3.57 -5.58 -6.75
C ILE A 290 -4.43 -4.62 -5.95
N ILE A 291 -3.92 -3.41 -5.71
CA ILE A 291 -4.64 -2.32 -5.03
C ILE A 291 -4.86 -1.18 -6.02
N THR A 292 -6.01 -0.52 -5.97
CA THR A 292 -6.24 0.69 -6.78
C THR A 292 -5.53 1.89 -6.16
N ASP A 293 -5.12 2.86 -6.96
CA ASP A 293 -4.96 4.23 -6.46
C ASP A 293 -6.34 4.79 -6.02
N ALA A 294 -6.38 5.94 -5.35
CA ALA A 294 -7.59 6.48 -4.75
C ALA A 294 -8.68 6.75 -5.81
N MET A 295 -9.82 6.08 -5.73
CA MET A 295 -10.90 6.15 -6.74
C MET A 295 -11.58 7.52 -6.80
N ARG A 296 -11.27 8.41 -5.85
CA ARG A 296 -11.77 9.79 -5.78
C ARG A 296 -11.01 10.77 -6.68
N MET A 297 -9.89 10.34 -7.24
CA MET A 297 -9.02 11.18 -8.05
C MET A 297 -9.67 11.57 -9.38
N GLY A 298 -9.30 12.74 -9.90
CA GLY A 298 -9.86 13.31 -11.12
C GLY A 298 -9.75 12.41 -12.35
N GLY A 299 -8.72 11.54 -12.42
CA GLY A 299 -8.59 10.53 -13.48
C GLY A 299 -9.77 9.55 -13.58
N ILE A 300 -10.51 9.34 -12.50
CA ILE A 300 -11.71 8.49 -12.46
C ILE A 300 -12.99 9.33 -12.42
N ILE A 301 -13.16 10.16 -11.39
CA ILE A 301 -14.48 10.77 -11.08
C ILE A 301 -14.98 11.75 -12.14
N LYS A 302 -14.11 12.24 -13.03
CA LYS A 302 -14.50 13.14 -14.12
C LYS A 302 -15.10 12.41 -15.32
N ASN A 303 -14.78 11.12 -15.47
CA ASN A 303 -15.10 10.34 -16.68
C ASN A 303 -16.06 9.18 -16.41
N TYR A 304 -16.09 8.68 -15.17
CA TYR A 304 -16.82 7.46 -14.81
C TYR A 304 -17.70 7.67 -13.58
N SER A 305 -18.85 7.00 -13.55
CA SER A 305 -19.65 6.92 -12.33
C SER A 305 -18.95 6.04 -11.28
N ASP A 306 -19.18 6.36 -10.02
CA ASP A 306 -18.68 5.61 -8.86
C ASP A 306 -19.01 4.11 -8.95
N GLU A 307 -20.27 3.78 -9.27
CA GLU A 307 -20.72 2.39 -9.42
C GLU A 307 -20.02 1.67 -10.59
N TYR A 308 -19.91 2.32 -11.75
CA TYR A 308 -19.20 1.74 -12.89
C TYR A 308 -17.73 1.48 -12.57
N ALA A 309 -17.04 2.44 -11.96
CA ALA A 309 -15.62 2.34 -11.67
C ALA A 309 -15.33 1.24 -10.64
N LEU A 310 -16.15 1.12 -9.57
CA LEU A 310 -16.04 0.06 -8.57
C LEU A 310 -16.23 -1.34 -9.17
N VAL A 311 -17.27 -1.52 -9.99
CA VAL A 311 -17.55 -2.82 -10.61
C VAL A 311 -16.46 -3.19 -11.62
N THR A 312 -16.11 -2.25 -12.49
CA THR A 312 -15.14 -2.46 -13.58
C THR A 312 -13.75 -2.75 -13.02
N THR A 313 -13.26 -2.04 -11.99
CA THR A 313 -11.93 -2.32 -11.42
C THR A 313 -11.86 -3.71 -10.78
N ILE A 314 -12.93 -4.17 -10.13
CA ILE A 314 -12.99 -5.52 -9.58
C ILE A 314 -12.92 -6.53 -10.73
N GLN A 315 -13.79 -6.40 -11.74
CA GLN A 315 -13.82 -7.27 -12.91
C GLN A 315 -12.46 -7.34 -13.62
N ALA A 316 -11.75 -6.22 -13.69
CA ALA A 316 -10.46 -6.11 -14.32
C ALA A 316 -9.32 -6.73 -13.47
N GLY A 317 -9.44 -6.81 -12.13
CA GLY A 317 -8.52 -7.61 -11.32
C GLY A 317 -8.22 -7.15 -9.90
N SER A 318 -8.73 -5.98 -9.49
CA SER A 318 -8.39 -5.37 -8.21
C SER A 318 -8.83 -6.23 -7.02
N ASN A 319 -7.95 -6.31 -6.01
CA ASN A 319 -8.20 -7.07 -4.78
C ASN A 319 -8.50 -6.14 -3.59
N ILE A 320 -7.85 -4.98 -3.53
CA ILE A 320 -8.14 -3.91 -2.57
C ILE A 320 -8.52 -2.65 -3.34
N ILE A 321 -9.56 -1.94 -2.90
CA ILE A 321 -10.08 -0.74 -3.55
C ILE A 321 -10.09 0.42 -2.55
N ILE A 322 -9.34 1.47 -2.88
CA ILE A 322 -9.35 2.76 -2.16
C ILE A 322 -10.59 3.55 -2.62
N GLN A 323 -11.75 3.18 -2.07
CA GLN A 323 -13.07 3.66 -2.49
C GLN A 323 -13.40 5.12 -2.11
N ASN A 324 -14.50 5.65 -2.66
CA ASN A 324 -14.97 7.02 -2.48
C ASN A 324 -15.69 7.27 -1.13
N MET A 325 -14.94 7.35 -0.03
CA MET A 325 -15.33 7.82 1.33
C MET A 325 -16.72 7.39 1.86
N ASN A 326 -17.36 6.38 1.29
CA ASN A 326 -18.66 5.86 1.69
C ASN A 326 -18.61 4.34 1.56
N LEU A 327 -18.07 3.71 2.60
CA LEU A 327 -17.82 2.28 2.64
C LEU A 327 -19.12 1.48 2.48
N LYS A 328 -20.19 1.89 3.17
CA LYS A 328 -21.48 1.17 3.10
C LYS A 328 -22.02 1.16 1.68
N LYS A 329 -22.07 2.32 1.02
CA LYS A 329 -22.58 2.45 -0.36
C LYS A 329 -21.73 1.61 -1.33
N SER A 330 -20.41 1.62 -1.17
CA SER A 330 -19.50 0.79 -1.98
C SER A 330 -19.81 -0.70 -1.82
N ILE A 331 -20.01 -1.17 -0.58
CA ILE A 331 -20.40 -2.55 -0.29
C ILE A 331 -21.76 -2.90 -0.91
N ASP A 332 -22.76 -2.03 -0.76
CA ASP A 332 -24.11 -2.24 -1.31
C ASP A 332 -24.08 -2.35 -2.85
N THR A 333 -23.28 -1.52 -3.51
CA THR A 333 -23.09 -1.54 -4.97
C THR A 333 -22.46 -2.86 -5.44
N ILE A 334 -21.38 -3.30 -4.79
CA ILE A 334 -20.69 -4.54 -5.16
C ILE A 334 -21.55 -5.76 -4.84
N GLU A 335 -22.28 -5.76 -3.73
CA GLU A 335 -23.20 -6.84 -3.38
C GLU A 335 -24.27 -7.01 -4.46
N ARG A 336 -24.89 -5.90 -4.90
CA ARG A 336 -25.86 -5.92 -6.00
C ARG A 336 -25.26 -6.48 -7.27
N ALA A 337 -24.08 -6.02 -7.67
CA ALA A 337 -23.38 -6.51 -8.85
C ALA A 337 -23.07 -8.03 -8.76
N VAL A 338 -22.83 -8.57 -7.57
CA VAL A 338 -22.66 -10.02 -7.36
C VAL A 338 -23.98 -10.77 -7.46
N ILE A 339 -25.06 -10.23 -6.86
CA ILE A 339 -26.41 -10.84 -6.91
C ILE A 339 -26.93 -10.88 -8.35
N ASP A 340 -26.70 -9.81 -9.11
CA ASP A 340 -27.11 -9.68 -10.52
C ASP A 340 -26.22 -10.48 -11.49
N GLY A 341 -25.15 -11.11 -10.98
CA GLY A 341 -24.23 -11.94 -11.77
C GLY A 341 -23.21 -11.16 -12.60
N VAL A 342 -23.13 -9.84 -12.43
CA VAL A 342 -22.12 -8.97 -13.08
C VAL A 342 -20.72 -9.26 -12.54
N ILE A 343 -20.59 -9.48 -11.22
CA ILE A 343 -19.35 -9.93 -10.57
C ILE A 343 -19.52 -11.36 -10.08
N LEU A 344 -18.61 -12.25 -10.45
CA LEU A 344 -18.64 -13.62 -9.95
C LEU A 344 -18.30 -13.64 -8.45
N LYS A 345 -19.13 -14.29 -7.63
CA LYS A 345 -18.85 -14.51 -6.20
C LYS A 345 -17.49 -15.15 -5.94
N LYS A 346 -17.01 -16.00 -6.86
CA LYS A 346 -15.66 -16.60 -6.80
C LYS A 346 -14.56 -15.54 -6.77
N GLN A 347 -14.67 -14.49 -7.56
CA GLN A 347 -13.71 -13.40 -7.63
C GLN A 347 -13.63 -12.62 -6.30
N ILE A 348 -14.79 -12.36 -5.68
CA ILE A 348 -14.85 -11.78 -4.32
C ILE A 348 -14.17 -12.68 -3.30
N ASN A 349 -14.43 -14.00 -3.34
CA ASN A 349 -13.79 -14.95 -2.43
C ASN A 349 -12.25 -14.95 -2.60
N GLU A 350 -11.76 -14.93 -3.84
CA GLU A 350 -10.31 -14.93 -4.15
C GLU A 350 -9.62 -13.65 -3.68
N SER A 351 -10.22 -12.48 -3.92
CA SER A 351 -9.71 -11.19 -3.44
C SER A 351 -9.72 -11.11 -1.91
N ALA A 352 -10.84 -11.45 -1.26
CA ALA A 352 -10.93 -11.46 0.19
C ALA A 352 -9.93 -12.44 0.83
N LEU A 353 -9.70 -13.61 0.20
CA LEU A 353 -8.70 -14.57 0.69
C LEU A 353 -7.28 -14.00 0.64
N LYS A 354 -6.92 -13.23 -0.40
CA LYS A 354 -5.59 -12.58 -0.47
C LYS A 354 -5.40 -11.60 0.70
N VAL A 355 -6.40 -10.78 1.00
CA VAL A 355 -6.33 -9.83 2.13
C VAL A 355 -6.27 -10.58 3.47
N LEU A 356 -7.06 -11.64 3.65
CA LEU A 356 -6.98 -12.48 4.85
C LEU A 356 -5.60 -13.15 4.98
N LYS A 357 -4.97 -13.57 3.88
CA LYS A 357 -3.61 -14.13 3.90
C LYS A 357 -2.55 -13.09 4.29
N MET A 358 -2.70 -11.82 3.88
CA MET A 358 -1.84 -10.73 4.38
C MET A 358 -1.96 -10.59 5.90
N LYS A 359 -3.18 -10.59 6.43
CA LYS A 359 -3.46 -10.53 7.88
C LYS A 359 -2.93 -11.75 8.64
N GLU A 360 -3.02 -12.94 8.02
CA GLU A 360 -2.46 -14.18 8.56
C GLU A 360 -0.94 -14.11 8.67
N ARG A 361 -0.27 -13.70 7.58
CA ARG A 361 1.19 -13.58 7.49
C ARG A 361 1.76 -12.60 8.51
N LEU A 362 1.04 -11.51 8.77
CA LEU A 362 1.39 -10.52 9.79
C LEU A 362 1.08 -10.95 11.22
N GLY A 363 0.42 -12.10 11.43
CA GLY A 363 0.07 -12.59 12.75
C GLY A 363 -1.09 -11.87 13.44
N LEU A 364 -1.85 -11.02 12.73
CA LEU A 364 -2.93 -10.20 13.34
C LEU A 364 -4.06 -11.04 13.94
N HIS A 365 -4.23 -12.27 13.47
CA HIS A 365 -5.17 -13.22 14.07
C HIS A 365 -4.74 -13.73 15.45
N ARG A 366 -3.48 -13.51 15.85
CA ARG A 366 -2.88 -13.91 17.14
C ARG A 366 -2.60 -12.69 18.02
N ASP A 367 -1.98 -11.66 17.46
CA ASP A 367 -1.64 -10.42 18.15
C ASP A 367 -1.89 -9.23 17.21
N ARG A 368 -2.94 -8.44 17.51
CA ARG A 368 -3.37 -7.27 16.71
C ARG A 368 -3.34 -5.96 17.47
N LEU A 369 -2.99 -6.00 18.75
CA LEU A 369 -3.03 -4.82 19.61
C LEU A 369 -1.62 -4.23 19.70
N ILE A 370 -1.57 -2.91 19.65
CA ILE A 370 -0.36 -2.11 19.80
C ILE A 370 -0.01 -2.08 21.29
N LYS A 371 1.27 -2.33 21.58
CA LYS A 371 1.82 -2.33 22.94
C LYS A 371 2.49 -1.00 23.20
N THR A 372 2.03 -0.29 24.23
CA THR A 372 2.55 1.02 24.63
C THR A 372 4.07 1.03 24.80
N ASP A 373 4.65 0.06 25.51
CA ASP A 373 6.10 0.00 25.73
C ASP A 373 6.89 -0.18 24.43
N TYR A 374 6.35 -0.96 23.50
CA TYR A 374 6.96 -1.14 22.18
C TYR A 374 6.93 0.18 21.38
N THR A 375 5.80 0.89 21.40
CA THR A 375 5.68 2.22 20.77
C THR A 375 6.73 3.19 21.29
N TYR A 376 6.90 3.29 22.62
CA TYR A 376 7.92 4.16 23.22
C TYR A 376 9.36 3.76 22.89
N GLN A 377 9.64 2.47 22.73
CA GLN A 377 10.97 1.98 22.40
C GLN A 377 11.35 2.18 20.93
N GLN A 378 10.36 2.17 20.04
CA GLN A 378 10.63 2.17 18.59
C GLN A 378 10.54 3.54 17.93
N ILE A 379 9.61 4.40 18.35
CA ILE A 379 9.42 5.70 17.69
C ILE A 379 10.51 6.68 18.12
N GLY A 380 11.09 7.38 17.14
CA GLY A 380 11.96 8.52 17.37
C GLY A 380 13.28 8.14 18.02
N LYS A 381 13.80 6.93 17.77
CA LYS A 381 15.12 6.53 18.27
C LYS A 381 16.19 7.46 17.74
N ALA A 382 17.12 7.86 18.62
CA ALA A 382 18.25 8.70 18.25
C ALA A 382 19.14 8.08 17.16
N GLU A 383 19.22 6.76 17.06
CA GLU A 383 19.94 6.08 15.97
C GLU A 383 19.25 6.23 14.61
N ASN A 384 17.91 6.20 14.58
CA ASN A 384 17.14 6.36 13.35
C ASN A 384 17.21 7.81 12.86
N PHE A 385 17.17 8.80 13.77
CA PHE A 385 17.42 10.21 13.42
C PHE A 385 18.83 10.42 12.84
N ARG A 386 19.87 9.85 13.47
CA ARG A 386 21.24 9.95 12.96
C ARG A 386 21.41 9.30 11.58
N MET A 387 20.74 8.18 11.34
CA MET A 387 20.75 7.53 10.02
C MET A 387 20.05 8.40 8.97
N ALA A 388 18.89 8.98 9.29
CA ALA A 388 18.20 9.90 8.38
C ALA A 388 19.05 11.15 8.07
N GLU A 389 19.75 11.69 9.06
CA GLU A 389 20.68 12.80 8.90
C GLU A 389 21.89 12.41 8.03
N GLU A 390 22.47 11.21 8.24
CA GLU A 390 23.56 10.70 7.39
C GLU A 390 23.13 10.60 5.93
N ILE A 391 21.94 10.03 5.67
CA ILE A 391 21.38 9.97 4.32
C ILE A 391 21.24 11.37 3.73
N ALA A 392 20.69 12.32 4.50
CA ALA A 392 20.50 13.70 4.05
C ALA A 392 21.83 14.37 3.70
N LEU A 393 22.85 14.25 4.55
CA LEU A 393 24.18 14.83 4.32
C LEU A 393 24.87 14.24 3.10
N ARG A 394 24.76 12.92 2.89
CA ARG A 394 25.34 12.23 1.73
C ARG A 394 24.60 12.51 0.42
N ALA A 395 23.32 12.87 0.49
CA ALA A 395 22.50 13.17 -0.68
C ALA A 395 22.81 14.54 -1.31
N ILE A 396 23.46 15.45 -0.56
CA ILE A 396 23.77 16.80 -1.06
C ILE A 396 24.64 16.71 -2.30
N THR A 397 24.10 17.17 -3.43
CA THR A 397 24.76 17.10 -4.74
C THR A 397 25.22 18.48 -5.17
N LEU A 398 26.53 18.69 -5.28
CA LEU A 398 27.10 19.94 -5.80
C LEU A 398 27.02 19.96 -7.33
N VAL A 399 25.94 20.53 -7.87
CA VAL A 399 25.69 20.60 -9.32
C VAL A 399 26.60 21.62 -10.01
N LYS A 400 26.86 22.77 -9.37
CA LYS A 400 27.63 23.88 -9.94
C LYS A 400 28.40 24.64 -8.85
N ASN A 401 29.69 24.89 -9.07
CA ASN A 401 30.56 25.68 -8.17
C ASN A 401 31.55 26.55 -8.98
N GLU A 402 31.01 27.34 -9.92
CA GLU A 402 31.83 28.27 -10.71
C GLU A 402 32.49 29.31 -9.80
N GLY A 403 33.77 29.60 -10.03
CA GLY A 403 34.54 30.53 -9.21
C GLY A 403 34.93 30.01 -7.83
N SER A 404 34.68 28.72 -7.52
CA SER A 404 35.01 28.11 -6.22
C SER A 404 34.42 28.87 -5.03
N VAL A 405 33.15 29.28 -5.15
CA VAL A 405 32.44 30.03 -4.11
C VAL A 405 32.26 29.21 -2.83
N LEU A 406 32.10 27.89 -2.96
CA LEU A 406 31.99 26.99 -1.81
C LEU A 406 33.34 26.33 -1.48
N PRO A 407 33.64 26.12 -0.17
CA PRO A 407 32.82 26.45 1.00
C PRO A 407 32.82 27.95 1.32
N LEU A 408 31.69 28.44 1.85
CA LEU A 408 31.60 29.82 2.34
C LEU A 408 32.47 30.02 3.59
N SER A 409 33.12 31.18 3.71
CA SER A 409 33.94 31.55 4.87
C SER A 409 33.70 33.01 5.28
N PRO A 410 32.50 33.36 5.76
CA PRO A 410 32.18 34.73 6.16
C PRO A 410 32.95 35.17 7.42
N ALA A 411 33.25 36.45 7.52
CA ALA A 411 33.72 37.10 8.75
C ALA A 411 32.59 37.29 9.76
N ILE A 412 32.93 37.60 11.02
CA ILE A 412 31.94 37.80 12.10
C ILE A 412 31.01 38.99 11.81
N ASP A 413 31.50 39.99 11.08
CA ASP A 413 30.79 41.21 10.71
C ASP A 413 30.16 41.14 9.30
N ASP A 414 30.31 40.03 8.59
CA ASP A 414 29.63 39.82 7.31
C ASP A 414 28.13 39.58 7.53
N THR A 415 27.31 40.22 6.70
CA THR A 415 25.86 39.96 6.66
C THR A 415 25.57 38.77 5.76
N LEU A 416 24.98 37.71 6.33
CA LEU A 416 24.41 36.60 5.56
C LEU A 416 22.92 36.87 5.26
N TYR A 417 22.57 36.93 3.97
CA TYR A 417 21.18 36.97 3.54
C TYR A 417 20.68 35.55 3.28
N VAL A 418 19.64 35.13 3.98
CA VAL A 418 18.94 33.85 3.74
C VAL A 418 17.67 34.17 2.96
N VAL A 419 17.50 33.54 1.80
CA VAL A 419 16.33 33.73 0.93
C VAL A 419 15.65 32.38 0.76
N ASP A 420 14.48 32.24 1.37
CA ASP A 420 13.65 31.06 1.23
C ASP A 420 12.53 31.30 0.20
N LEU A 421 12.28 30.32 -0.65
CA LEU A 421 11.23 30.36 -1.65
C LEU A 421 10.18 29.28 -1.33
N TYR A 422 8.93 29.71 -1.24
CA TYR A 422 7.77 28.85 -0.99
C TYR A 422 6.82 28.91 -2.20
N ASP A 423 6.15 27.81 -2.48
CA ASP A 423 5.20 27.64 -3.59
C ASP A 423 3.79 28.17 -3.27
N GLU A 424 3.54 28.60 -2.03
CA GLU A 424 2.30 29.25 -1.59
C GLU A 424 2.56 30.53 -0.76
N PRO A 425 1.67 31.54 -0.80
CA PRO A 425 1.79 32.72 0.05
C PRO A 425 1.56 32.41 1.54
N ASN A 426 2.50 32.83 2.41
CA ASN A 426 2.36 32.93 3.88
C ASN A 426 2.37 31.62 4.71
N ASN A 427 3.17 30.61 4.36
CA ASN A 427 3.38 29.42 5.20
C ASN A 427 4.80 29.33 5.79
N HIS A 428 5.19 30.33 6.58
CA HIS A 428 6.43 30.30 7.38
C HIS A 428 6.11 30.54 8.87
N SER A 429 6.84 29.87 9.77
CA SER A 429 6.73 30.07 11.22
C SER A 429 7.40 31.36 11.70
N GLU A 430 8.21 32.01 10.86
CA GLU A 430 8.86 33.28 11.15
C GLU A 430 8.79 34.19 9.92
N SER A 431 8.24 35.39 10.10
CA SER A 431 8.40 36.50 9.16
C SER A 431 9.64 37.29 9.60
N SER A 432 10.67 37.40 8.77
CA SER A 432 11.72 38.40 8.99
C SER A 432 11.25 39.77 8.47
N LEU A 433 11.47 40.81 9.28
CA LEU A 433 11.23 42.22 8.96
C LEU A 433 12.11 42.75 7.83
#